data_AF-A0A6I9QLW8-F1
#
_entry.id   AF-A0A6I9QLW8-F1
#
_cell.length_a   1.000
_cell.length_b   1.000
_cell.length_c   1.000
_cell.angle_alpha   90.00
_cell.angle_beta   90.00
_cell.angle_gamma   90.00
#
_symmetry.space_group_name_H-M   'P 1'
#
loop_
_entity.id
_entity.type
_entity.pdbx_description
1 polymer ?
#
loop_
_entity_poly.entity_id
_entity_poly.type
_entity_poly.pdbx_seq_one_letter_code
_entity_poly.pdbx_strand_id
1 'polypeptide(L)'
;LREAARRSIARADHLRRVFSDDTYHSRLFPNPIGDYLIEVNVGTPAHKIFAVIDTGSDLTWVNCNPCIGCHPTFEPKSSSTYHRFSCGDNACADFPIHSCGKGHTTCDYTLPYADGSYTSGFLATETFTFDTTPGYEVPILNV
;
A
#
# COMPACT_ATOMS: atom_id res chain seq x y z
N LEU A 1 -23.30 -11.89 -2.02
CA LEU A 1 -23.21 -11.19 -0.72
C LEU A 1 -22.91 -12.13 0.45
N ARG A 2 -23.74 -13.15 0.77
CA ARG A 2 -23.47 -14.11 1.87
C ARG A 2 -22.09 -14.79 1.81
N GLU A 3 -21.70 -15.28 0.64
CA GLU A 3 -20.39 -15.95 0.47
C GLU A 3 -19.20 -14.99 0.64
N ALA A 4 -19.35 -13.74 0.19
CA ALA A 4 -18.32 -12.72 0.39
C ALA A 4 -18.17 -12.36 1.88
N ALA A 5 -19.29 -12.21 2.60
CA ALA A 5 -19.28 -11.98 4.05
C ALA A 5 -18.64 -13.16 4.80
N ARG A 6 -18.96 -14.40 4.42
CA ARG A 6 -18.36 -15.60 5.05
C ARG A 6 -16.85 -15.67 4.84
N ARG A 7 -16.36 -15.34 3.63
CA ARG A 7 -14.91 -15.24 3.36
C ARG A 7 -14.26 -14.12 4.16
N SER A 8 -14.90 -12.96 4.27
CA SER A 8 -14.41 -11.84 5.08
C SER A 8 -14.27 -12.22 6.56
N ILE A 9 -15.27 -12.88 7.15
CA ILE A 9 -15.23 -13.36 8.54
C ILE A 9 -14.10 -14.38 8.72
N ALA A 10 -14.00 -15.38 7.84
CA ALA A 10 -12.94 -16.39 7.92
C ALA A 10 -11.54 -15.78 7.83
N ARG A 11 -11.34 -14.76 6.98
CA ARG A 11 -10.09 -14.01 6.88
C ARG A 11 -9.82 -13.24 8.17
N ALA A 12 -10.81 -12.55 8.72
CA ALA A 12 -10.66 -11.82 9.99
C ALA A 12 -10.27 -12.76 11.15
N ASP A 13 -10.91 -13.93 11.25
CA ASP A 13 -10.60 -14.93 12.29
C ASP A 13 -9.25 -15.62 12.07
N HIS A 14 -8.77 -15.71 10.82
CA HIS A 14 -7.41 -16.15 10.53
C HIS A 14 -6.39 -15.10 10.99
N LEU A 15 -6.59 -13.83 10.61
CA LEU A 15 -5.71 -12.72 10.99
C LEU A 15 -5.61 -12.56 12.51
N ARG A 16 -6.73 -12.67 13.24
CA ARG A 16 -6.76 -12.66 14.71
C ARG A 16 -5.94 -13.77 15.38
N ARG A 17 -5.76 -14.90 14.69
CA ARG A 17 -4.97 -16.03 15.21
C ARG A 17 -3.49 -15.93 14.85
N VAL A 18 -3.17 -15.26 13.75
CA VAL A 18 -1.79 -15.06 13.26
C VAL A 18 -1.13 -13.87 13.95
N PHE A 19 -1.87 -12.81 14.25
CA PHE A 19 -1.37 -11.62 14.93
C PHE A 19 -1.68 -11.69 16.43
N SER A 20 -0.63 -11.82 17.24
CA SER A 20 -0.65 -11.96 18.71
C SER A 20 -0.09 -10.67 19.35
N ASP A 21 -0.86 -10.08 20.27
CA ASP A 21 -0.60 -8.95 21.20
C ASP A 21 -0.03 -7.61 20.68
N ASP A 22 0.66 -7.56 19.55
CA ASP A 22 1.06 -6.29 18.92
C ASP A 22 -0.04 -5.83 17.96
N THR A 23 -1.05 -5.14 18.50
CA THR A 23 -2.09 -4.58 17.65
C THR A 23 -1.53 -3.36 16.91
N TYR A 24 -1.09 -3.59 15.68
CA TYR A 24 -0.93 -2.53 14.70
C TYR A 24 -2.25 -1.78 14.62
N HIS A 25 -2.20 -0.48 14.84
CA HIS A 25 -3.37 0.37 14.76
C HIS A 25 -3.04 1.67 14.04
N SER A 26 -4.08 2.24 13.48
CA SER A 26 -4.08 3.60 12.98
C SER A 26 -5.43 4.21 13.29
N ARG A 27 -5.44 5.53 13.46
CA ARG A 27 -6.68 6.28 13.65
C ARG A 27 -7.47 6.28 12.35
N LEU A 28 -8.74 5.91 12.46
CA LEU A 28 -9.70 5.97 11.36
C LEU A 28 -10.29 7.37 11.24
N PHE A 29 -10.34 7.88 10.01
CA PHE A 29 -10.97 9.15 9.67
C PHE A 29 -12.03 8.91 8.60
N PRO A 30 -13.32 9.19 8.88
CA PRO A 30 -14.36 9.11 7.85
C PRO A 30 -14.16 10.23 6.82
N ASN A 31 -14.25 9.89 5.53
CA ASN A 31 -14.15 10.85 4.44
C ASN A 31 -15.55 11.08 3.80
N PRO A 32 -15.99 12.33 3.57
CA PRO A 32 -17.35 12.63 3.08
C PRO A 32 -17.79 11.95 1.78
N ILE A 33 -16.85 11.42 0.98
CA ILE A 33 -17.15 10.71 -0.27
C ILE A 33 -17.42 9.21 -0.10
N GLY A 34 -17.43 8.70 1.14
CA GLY A 34 -17.91 7.35 1.48
C GLY A 34 -16.83 6.31 1.79
N ASP A 35 -15.58 6.72 1.88
CA ASP A 35 -14.40 5.92 2.20
C ASP A 35 -13.83 6.26 3.61
N TYR A 36 -12.86 5.46 4.05
CA TYR A 36 -12.17 5.64 5.33
C TYR A 36 -10.68 5.85 5.10
N LEU A 37 -10.13 6.88 5.74
CA LEU A 37 -8.71 7.19 5.71
C LEU A 37 -8.04 6.71 7.00
N ILE A 38 -6.75 6.35 6.88
CA ILE A 38 -5.84 6.09 7.99
C ILE A 38 -4.59 6.96 7.89
N GLU A 39 -3.99 7.25 9.04
CA GLU A 39 -2.62 7.77 9.10
C GLU A 39 -1.63 6.61 9.00
N VAL A 40 -0.63 6.71 8.12
CA VAL A 40 0.46 5.75 8.04
C VAL A 40 1.76 6.49 7.78
N ASN A 41 2.85 6.06 8.39
CA ASN A 41 4.17 6.61 8.13
C ASN A 41 4.84 5.81 7.02
N VAL A 42 5.45 6.48 6.03
CA VAL A 42 6.07 5.85 4.87
C VAL A 42 7.52 6.32 4.70
N GLY A 43 8.42 5.38 4.41
CA GLY A 43 9.83 5.66 4.12
C GLY A 43 10.76 5.66 5.33
N THR A 44 12.04 5.89 5.05
CA THR A 44 13.09 6.06 6.06
C THR A 44 13.95 7.29 5.72
N PRO A 45 13.82 8.42 6.46
CA PRO A 45 12.99 8.61 7.64
C PRO A 45 11.49 8.55 7.33
N ALA A 46 10.70 8.22 8.36
CA ALA A 46 9.27 7.99 8.21
C ALA A 46 8.50 9.30 8.03
N HIS A 47 7.64 9.35 7.01
CA HIS A 47 6.80 10.50 6.69
C HIS A 47 5.32 10.13 6.78
N LYS A 48 4.58 10.85 7.61
CA LYS A 48 3.14 10.64 7.78
C LYS A 48 2.36 11.02 6.53
N ILE A 49 1.53 10.12 6.04
CA ILE A 49 0.55 10.34 4.96
C ILE A 49 -0.83 9.81 5.36
N PHE A 50 -1.87 10.29 4.67
CA PHE A 50 -3.19 9.70 4.72
C PHE A 50 -3.37 8.71 3.55
N ALA A 51 -3.92 7.54 3.84
CA ALA A 51 -4.22 6.51 2.84
C ALA A 51 -5.66 6.00 3.01
N VAL A 52 -6.31 5.65 1.90
CA VAL A 52 -7.63 5.01 1.89
C VAL A 52 -7.49 3.55 2.28
N ILE A 53 -8.35 3.04 3.17
CA ILE A 53 -8.49 1.60 3.39
C ILE A 53 -9.35 1.01 2.28
N ASP A 54 -8.69 0.52 1.23
CA ASP A 54 -9.35 -0.22 0.16
C ASP A 54 -9.19 -1.73 0.37
N THR A 55 -10.26 -2.38 0.82
CA THR A 55 -10.31 -3.85 0.96
C THR A 55 -10.73 -4.56 -0.34
N GLY A 56 -11.02 -3.79 -1.40
CA GLY A 56 -11.51 -4.27 -2.68
C GLY A 56 -10.43 -4.48 -3.75
N SER A 57 -9.17 -4.11 -3.48
CA SER A 57 -8.03 -4.29 -4.39
C SER A 57 -6.83 -4.95 -3.70
N ASP A 58 -5.90 -5.48 -4.50
CA ASP A 58 -4.75 -6.26 -4.01
C ASP A 58 -3.46 -5.44 -3.89
N LEU A 59 -3.38 -4.25 -4.50
CA LEU A 59 -2.16 -3.42 -4.56
C LEU A 59 -2.24 -2.21 -3.62
N THR A 60 -1.27 -2.09 -2.72
CA THR A 60 -1.02 -0.85 -1.97
C THR A 60 -0.25 0.13 -2.84
N TRP A 61 -0.69 1.39 -2.92
CA TRP A 61 0.03 2.42 -3.68
C TRP A 61 -0.01 3.78 -2.98
N VAL A 62 1.01 4.60 -3.26
CA VAL A 62 1.10 5.99 -2.82
C VAL A 62 1.45 6.88 -4.01
N ASN A 63 0.97 8.12 -3.99
CA ASN A 63 1.40 9.09 -5.01
C ASN A 63 2.87 9.47 -4.77
N CYS A 64 3.69 9.38 -5.81
CA CYS A 64 5.11 9.75 -5.74
C CYS A 64 5.39 11.04 -6.52
N ASN A 65 6.38 11.82 -6.07
CA ASN A 65 6.88 12.95 -6.86
C ASN A 65 7.72 12.49 -8.06
N PRO A 66 7.68 13.25 -9.18
CA PRO A 66 6.76 14.35 -9.46
C PRO A 66 5.36 13.84 -9.83
N CYS A 67 4.32 14.43 -9.24
CA CYS A 67 2.94 14.29 -9.71
C CYS A 67 2.23 15.65 -9.70
N ILE A 68 1.42 15.91 -10.73
CA ILE A 68 0.60 17.12 -10.85
C ILE A 68 -0.78 16.83 -10.26
N GLY A 69 -1.16 17.55 -9.21
CA GLY A 69 -2.48 17.43 -8.58
C GLY A 69 -2.66 16.22 -7.66
N CYS A 70 -1.62 15.39 -7.47
CA CYS A 70 -1.63 14.40 -6.41
C CYS A 70 -1.33 15.05 -5.06
N HIS A 71 -2.16 14.85 -4.05
CA HIS A 71 -1.84 15.15 -2.66
C HIS A 71 -2.52 14.14 -1.72
N PRO A 72 -1.83 13.61 -0.69
CA PRO A 72 -0.41 13.81 -0.36
C PRO A 72 0.54 13.08 -1.32
N THR A 73 1.82 13.49 -1.39
CA THR A 73 2.87 12.82 -2.16
C THR A 73 4.05 12.38 -1.30
N PHE A 74 4.63 11.25 -1.68
CA PHE A 74 5.88 10.71 -1.16
C PHE A 74 7.04 11.07 -2.09
N GLU A 75 8.23 11.36 -1.54
CA GLU A 75 9.46 11.59 -2.31
C GLU A 75 10.34 10.33 -2.24
N PRO A 76 10.34 9.46 -3.27
CA PRO A 76 11.09 8.21 -3.20
C PRO A 76 12.59 8.40 -2.96
N LYS A 77 13.17 9.49 -3.49
CA LYS A 77 14.61 9.76 -3.35
C LYS A 77 15.01 10.18 -1.94
N SER A 78 14.07 10.58 -1.08
CA SER A 78 14.37 10.95 0.30
C SER A 78 14.34 9.76 1.25
N SER A 79 13.92 8.58 0.79
CA SER A 79 13.83 7.37 1.61
C SER A 79 14.97 6.40 1.33
N SER A 80 15.69 5.97 2.36
CA SER A 80 16.74 4.96 2.24
C SER A 80 16.22 3.53 2.08
N THR A 81 14.91 3.31 2.30
CA THR A 81 14.25 2.00 2.19
C THR A 81 13.42 1.84 0.92
N TYR A 82 13.32 2.90 0.10
CA TYR A 82 12.72 2.82 -1.21
C TYR A 82 13.56 1.94 -2.13
N HIS A 83 12.94 0.93 -2.73
CA HIS A 83 13.59 0.13 -3.76
C HIS A 83 12.64 -0.12 -4.93
N ARG A 84 13.00 0.41 -6.10
CA ARG A 84 12.22 0.21 -7.33
C ARG A 84 12.59 -1.12 -7.98
N PHE A 85 11.58 -1.88 -8.38
CA PHE A 85 11.79 -3.10 -9.14
C PHE A 85 12.14 -2.82 -10.60
N SER A 86 13.10 -3.59 -11.09
CA SER A 86 13.35 -3.82 -12.51
C SER A 86 12.43 -4.92 -13.04
N CYS A 87 12.30 -5.00 -14.37
CA CYS A 87 11.51 -6.05 -15.00
C CYS A 87 12.08 -7.47 -14.77
N GLY A 88 13.37 -7.59 -14.42
CA GLY A 88 14.01 -8.87 -14.15
C GLY A 88 13.76 -9.42 -12.75
N ASP A 89 13.16 -8.62 -11.86
CA ASP A 89 12.92 -9.03 -10.47
C ASP A 89 11.72 -9.99 -10.39
N ASN A 90 11.85 -11.05 -9.59
CA ASN A 90 10.77 -12.03 -9.40
C ASN A 90 9.47 -11.37 -8.92
N ALA A 91 9.58 -10.37 -8.04
CA ALA A 91 8.43 -9.61 -7.54
C ALA A 91 7.67 -8.88 -8.66
N CYS A 92 8.36 -8.48 -9.73
CA CYS A 92 7.71 -7.92 -10.92
C CYS A 92 6.91 -9.00 -11.66
N ALA A 93 7.55 -10.15 -11.93
CA ALA A 93 6.96 -11.26 -12.67
C ALA A 93 5.74 -11.86 -11.96
N ASP A 94 5.74 -11.86 -10.62
CA ASP A 94 4.65 -12.39 -9.79
C ASP A 94 3.40 -11.49 -9.79
N PHE A 95 3.52 -10.21 -10.18
CA PHE A 95 2.38 -9.31 -10.23
C PHE A 95 1.61 -9.42 -11.56
N PRO A 96 0.35 -9.90 -11.59
CA PRO A 96 -0.28 -10.33 -12.85
C PRO A 96 -0.48 -9.26 -13.93
N ILE A 97 -0.52 -7.99 -13.53
CA ILE A 97 -0.79 -6.83 -14.41
C ILE A 97 0.46 -5.95 -14.61
N HIS A 98 1.66 -6.52 -14.41
CA HIS A 98 2.90 -5.83 -14.70
C HIS A 98 3.13 -5.66 -16.20
N SER A 99 3.94 -4.66 -16.53
CA SER A 99 4.52 -4.47 -17.86
C SER A 99 5.95 -3.98 -17.69
N CYS A 100 6.76 -4.13 -18.73
CA CYS A 100 8.17 -3.75 -18.64
C CYS A 100 8.44 -2.48 -19.43
N GLY A 101 8.99 -1.48 -18.73
CA GLY A 101 9.38 -0.23 -19.36
C GLY A 101 10.53 -0.43 -20.36
N LYS A 102 10.88 0.66 -21.05
CA LYS A 102 11.91 0.64 -22.10
C LYS A 102 13.25 0.11 -21.56
N GLY A 103 13.78 -0.91 -22.23
CA GLY A 103 15.04 -1.55 -21.84
C GLY A 103 14.95 -2.40 -20.57
N HIS A 104 13.74 -2.78 -20.14
CA HIS A 104 13.51 -3.67 -18.99
C HIS A 104 14.02 -3.10 -17.65
N THR A 105 14.22 -1.78 -17.60
CA THR A 105 14.79 -1.09 -16.43
C THR A 105 13.76 -0.80 -15.35
N THR A 106 12.47 -0.87 -15.67
CA THR A 106 11.37 -0.63 -14.73
C THR A 106 10.31 -1.71 -14.84
N CYS A 107 9.71 -2.02 -13.69
CA CYS A 107 8.48 -2.78 -13.59
C CYS A 107 7.31 -1.81 -13.46
N ASP A 108 6.51 -1.69 -14.51
CA ASP A 108 5.40 -0.76 -14.60
C ASP A 108 4.08 -1.51 -14.32
N TYR A 109 3.05 -0.82 -13.86
CA TYR A 109 1.71 -1.40 -13.67
C TYR A 109 0.59 -0.46 -14.12
N THR A 110 -0.57 -1.03 -14.42
CA THR A 110 -1.83 -0.28 -14.59
C THR A 110 -2.97 -1.11 -13.99
N LEU A 111 -3.55 -0.61 -12.89
CA LEU A 111 -4.63 -1.26 -12.15
C LEU A 111 -5.96 -0.52 -12.36
N PRO A 112 -6.95 -1.12 -13.03
CA PRO A 112 -8.28 -0.55 -13.16
C PRO A 112 -9.16 -0.79 -11.92
N TYR A 113 -10.02 0.17 -11.62
CA TYR A 113 -11.06 0.08 -10.58
C TYR A 113 -12.45 -0.14 -11.19
N ALA A 114 -13.39 -0.61 -10.37
CA ALA A 114 -14.75 -0.94 -10.79
C ALA A 114 -15.59 0.29 -11.22
N ASP A 115 -15.22 1.48 -10.75
CA ASP A 115 -15.84 2.76 -11.14
C ASP A 115 -15.32 3.30 -12.48
N GLY A 116 -14.39 2.58 -13.13
CA GLY A 116 -13.75 2.98 -14.37
C GLY A 116 -12.52 3.87 -14.20
N SER A 117 -12.19 4.28 -12.97
CA SER A 117 -10.90 4.92 -12.68
C SER A 117 -9.76 3.89 -12.73
N TYR A 118 -8.52 4.35 -12.70
CA TYR A 118 -7.35 3.48 -12.66
C TYR A 118 -6.17 4.19 -12.00
N THR A 119 -5.22 3.40 -11.51
CA THR A 119 -3.90 3.89 -11.10
C THR A 119 -2.82 3.23 -11.95
N SER A 120 -1.71 3.93 -12.17
CA SER A 120 -0.57 3.44 -12.94
C SER A 120 0.73 4.02 -12.40
N GLY A 121 1.80 3.25 -12.44
CA GLY A 121 3.09 3.68 -11.94
C GLY A 121 4.14 2.57 -12.01
N PHE A 122 5.12 2.64 -11.12
CA PHE A 122 6.18 1.64 -10.99
C PHE A 122 5.93 0.77 -9.76
N LEU A 123 6.16 -0.54 -9.88
CA LEU A 123 6.25 -1.39 -8.70
C LEU A 123 7.57 -1.13 -7.97
N ALA A 124 7.48 -1.08 -6.65
CA ALA A 124 8.57 -0.83 -5.76
C ALA A 124 8.22 -1.40 -4.38
N THR A 125 9.22 -1.54 -3.54
CA THR A 125 9.06 -1.79 -2.12
C THR A 125 9.38 -0.55 -1.31
N GLU A 126 8.66 -0.40 -0.21
CA GLU A 126 8.93 0.64 0.79
C GLU A 126 8.65 0.12 2.22
N THR A 127 9.09 0.88 3.21
CA THR A 127 8.77 0.67 4.63
C THR A 127 7.55 1.47 5.03
N PHE A 128 6.57 0.79 5.63
CA PHE A 128 5.40 1.41 6.24
C PHE A 128 5.44 1.20 7.74
N THR A 129 5.28 2.26 8.51
CA THR A 129 5.35 2.22 9.97
C THR A 129 3.99 2.56 10.57
N PHE A 130 3.56 1.72 11.51
CA PHE A 130 2.30 1.86 12.23
C PHE A 130 2.53 1.94 13.73
N ASP A 131 1.59 2.56 14.43
CA ASP A 131 1.56 2.54 15.89
C ASP A 131 1.14 1.14 16.38
N THR A 132 1.75 0.70 17.47
CA THR A 132 1.34 -0.52 18.19
C THR A 132 0.90 -0.18 19.59
N THR A 133 0.08 -1.01 20.22
CA THR A 133 -0.15 -0.95 21.68
C THR A 133 0.96 -1.72 22.38
N PRO A 134 1.83 -1.11 23.22
CA PRO A 134 1.66 0.01 24.14
C PRO A 134 2.32 1.36 23.74
N GLY A 135 2.36 1.70 22.45
CA GLY A 135 2.66 3.04 21.95
C GLY A 135 3.99 3.18 21.19
N TYR A 136 4.55 2.10 20.67
CA TYR A 136 5.77 2.14 19.86
C TYR A 136 5.46 2.01 18.36
N GLU A 137 6.29 2.65 17.53
CA GLU A 137 6.22 2.56 16.08
C GLU A 137 6.92 1.29 15.59
N VAL A 138 6.25 0.49 14.75
CA VAL A 138 6.83 -0.73 14.15
C VAL A 138 6.85 -0.63 12.64
N PRO A 139 8.03 -0.77 12.00
CA PRO A 139 8.15 -0.80 10.56
C PRO A 139 7.76 -2.18 10.00
N ILE A 140 6.88 -2.17 9.00
CA ILE A 140 6.65 -3.26 8.06
C ILE A 140 7.55 -3.00 6.86
N LEU A 141 8.58 -3.83 6.72
CA LEU A 141 9.59 -3.67 5.68
C LEU A 141 9.13 -4.32 4.38
N ASN A 142 9.49 -3.68 3.27
CA ASN A 142 9.30 -4.19 1.91
C ASN A 142 7.85 -4.52 1.54
N VAL A 143 6.95 -3.61 1.89
CA VAL A 143 5.56 -3.60 1.40
C VAL A 143 5.53 -3.17 -0.05
#